data_AF-A0A821PG08-F1
#
_entry.id   AF-A0A821PG08-F1
#
_cell.length_a   1.000
_cell.length_b   1.000
_cell.length_c   1.000
_cell.angle_alpha   90.00
_cell.angle_beta   90.00
_cell.angle_gamma   90.00
#
_symmetry.space_group_name_H-M   'P 1'
#
loop_
_entity.id
_entity.type
_entity.pdbx_description
1 polymer ?
#
loop_
_entity_poly.entity_id
_entity_poly.type
_entity_poly.pdbx_seq_one_letter_code
_entity_poly.pdbx_strand_id
1 'polypeptide(L)'
;MSQRTVLNEQYKGLVERMSVPVKLHEREGRRYATCASLVPIHCCTAEQKAELSVSTHHYCDVFTEQVLAHLAELAYVRLDVDTAEKVFLNRTKRILIVSSDGKLAQWRCAPTFESANNYIAGAPIVNKDGSIVSIVTAKRGNHYAVSNAEGEGGYFDTSRPWEIIDTGDAKFVYADKTFSTREELREYINSLPPASLSSPPRPLLIRGNSPRVALVAENGRQLVHIYLSGVLADDVQYL
;
A
#
# COMPACT_ATOMS: atom_id res chain seq x y z
N MET A 1 12.24 18.25 20.56
CA MET A 1 11.14 17.32 20.21
C MET A 1 11.68 15.90 20.18
N SER A 2 10.95 14.93 20.72
CA SER A 2 11.37 13.52 20.68
C SER A 2 11.44 13.02 19.23
N GLN A 3 12.63 12.62 18.76
CA GLN A 3 12.85 12.09 17.40
C GLN A 3 12.35 10.64 17.23
N ARG A 4 11.28 10.27 17.93
CA ARG A 4 10.64 8.95 17.83
C ARG A 4 9.85 8.79 16.54
N THR A 5 9.86 7.58 15.99
CA THR A 5 9.02 7.12 14.87
C THR A 5 7.91 6.19 15.35
N VAL A 6 7.69 6.13 16.66
CA VAL A 6 6.61 5.40 17.32
C VAL A 6 5.81 6.32 18.24
N LEU A 7 4.52 6.00 18.41
CA LEU A 7 3.56 6.76 19.21
C LEU A 7 3.48 6.26 20.66
N ASN A 8 3.83 5.01 20.93
CA ASN A 8 3.84 4.46 22.29
C ASN A 8 5.02 4.98 23.12
N GLU A 9 4.80 5.17 24.42
CA GLU A 9 5.81 5.69 25.35
C GLU A 9 6.93 4.68 25.64
N GLN A 10 6.56 3.41 25.81
CA GLN A 10 7.46 2.29 26.10
C GLN A 10 7.61 1.41 24.86
N TYR A 11 8.84 1.20 24.41
CA TYR A 11 9.13 0.32 23.28
C TYR A 11 8.80 -1.14 23.61
N LYS A 12 8.32 -1.85 22.59
CA LYS A 12 7.96 -3.28 22.63
C LYS A 12 8.89 -4.07 21.72
N GLY A 13 8.88 -5.40 21.89
CA GLY A 13 9.65 -6.33 21.07
C GLY A 13 11.15 -6.34 21.37
N LEU A 14 11.93 -6.84 20.42
CA LEU A 14 13.38 -6.96 20.53
C LEU A 14 14.05 -5.67 20.06
N VAL A 15 14.43 -4.82 21.02
CA VAL A 15 15.06 -3.52 20.75
C VAL A 15 16.58 -3.68 20.70
N GLU A 16 17.19 -3.32 19.56
CA GLU A 16 18.65 -3.31 19.37
C GLU A 16 19.15 -1.87 19.15
N ARG A 17 20.43 -1.63 19.43
CA ARG A 17 21.09 -0.35 19.11
C ARG A 17 21.34 -0.30 17.60
N MET A 18 20.65 0.60 16.93
CA MET A 18 20.79 0.85 15.50
C MET A 18 20.29 2.25 15.20
N SER A 19 21.18 3.12 14.71
CA SER A 19 20.84 4.49 14.35
C SER A 19 20.44 4.56 12.89
N VAL A 20 19.24 5.10 12.62
CA VAL A 20 18.73 5.34 11.27
C VAL A 20 18.27 6.81 11.18
N PRO A 21 18.78 7.62 10.25
CA PRO A 21 18.42 9.03 10.14
C PRO A 21 17.00 9.22 9.59
N VAL A 22 16.25 10.18 10.13
CA VAL A 22 14.93 10.56 9.63
C VAL A 22 14.71 12.06 9.75
N LYS A 23 13.80 12.58 8.93
CA LYS A 23 13.14 13.87 9.16
C LYS A 23 11.68 13.62 9.49
N LEU A 24 11.19 14.29 10.52
CA LEU A 24 9.81 14.17 11.01
C LEU A 24 9.01 15.36 10.54
N HIS A 25 7.78 15.09 10.16
CA HIS A 25 6.84 16.06 9.61
C HIS A 25 5.48 15.88 10.28
N GLU A 26 4.66 16.92 10.19
CA GLU A 26 3.28 16.90 10.62
C GLU A 26 2.41 17.58 9.56
N ARG A 27 1.31 16.93 9.19
CA ARG A 27 0.31 17.50 8.29
C ARG A 27 -1.07 17.07 8.74
N GLU A 28 -2.00 18.03 8.83
CA GLU A 28 -3.40 17.77 9.19
C GLU A 28 -3.52 16.95 10.51
N GLY A 29 -2.64 17.23 11.48
CA GLY A 29 -2.60 16.52 12.76
C GLY A 29 -2.04 15.09 12.70
N ARG A 30 -1.57 14.62 11.54
CA ARG A 30 -0.88 13.34 11.38
C ARG A 30 0.62 13.56 11.25
N ARG A 31 1.36 12.84 12.08
CA ARG A 31 2.82 12.83 12.05
C ARG A 31 3.32 11.72 11.13
N TYR A 32 4.30 12.03 10.30
CA TYR A 32 4.96 11.06 9.44
C TYR A 32 6.47 11.31 9.38
N ALA A 33 7.22 10.34 8.90
CA ALA A 33 8.65 10.42 8.71
C ALA A 33 9.03 10.35 7.23
N THR A 34 10.22 10.86 6.94
CA THR A 34 10.92 10.69 5.66
C THR A 34 12.35 10.29 5.94
N CYS A 35 12.95 9.54 5.04
CA CYS A 35 14.32 9.05 5.16
C CYS A 35 14.97 9.03 3.78
N ALA A 36 16.15 9.65 3.62
CA ALA A 36 16.70 9.94 2.29
C ALA A 36 15.64 10.64 1.40
N SER A 37 15.32 10.09 0.23
CA SER A 37 14.26 10.54 -0.67
C SER A 37 12.90 9.87 -0.44
N LEU A 38 12.79 8.99 0.58
CA LEU A 38 11.61 8.17 0.79
C LEU A 38 10.51 8.91 1.53
N VAL A 39 9.30 8.86 0.97
CA VAL A 39 8.06 9.36 1.59
C VAL A 39 6.87 8.48 1.16
N PRO A 40 5.91 8.18 2.06
CA PRO A 40 4.70 7.47 1.66
C PRO A 40 3.82 8.30 0.73
N ILE A 41 3.28 7.72 -0.34
CA ILE A 41 2.48 8.46 -1.34
C ILE A 41 1.23 9.07 -0.71
N HIS A 42 0.56 8.36 0.19
CA HIS A 42 -0.60 8.89 0.93
C HIS A 42 -0.26 10.06 1.87
N CYS A 43 1.01 10.25 2.24
CA CYS A 43 1.49 11.39 3.02
C CYS A 43 1.88 12.61 2.16
N CYS A 44 1.65 12.60 0.84
CA CYS A 44 1.98 13.71 -0.06
C CYS A 44 0.74 14.53 -0.46
N THR A 45 0.91 15.84 -0.70
CA THR A 45 -0.13 16.68 -1.31
C THR A 45 -0.25 16.38 -2.81
N ALA A 46 -1.25 16.97 -3.49
CA ALA A 46 -1.38 16.81 -4.93
C ALA A 46 -0.16 17.37 -5.69
N GLU A 47 0.38 18.50 -5.24
CA GLU A 47 1.55 19.16 -5.82
C GLU A 47 2.81 18.30 -5.64
N GLN A 48 3.01 17.77 -4.42
CA GLN A 48 4.13 16.87 -4.14
C GLN A 48 4.05 15.58 -4.95
N LYS A 49 2.84 15.01 -5.12
CA LYS A 49 2.65 13.83 -5.99
C LYS A 49 2.99 14.15 -7.45
N ALA A 50 2.56 15.30 -7.96
CA ALA A 50 2.87 15.72 -9.32
C ALA A 50 4.38 15.86 -9.54
N GLU A 51 5.11 16.42 -8.58
CA GLU A 51 6.57 16.55 -8.62
C GLU A 51 7.28 15.19 -8.52
N LEU A 52 7.02 14.43 -7.45
CA LEU A 52 7.73 13.18 -7.14
C LEU A 52 7.43 12.05 -8.13
N SER A 53 6.25 12.04 -8.75
CA SER A 53 5.88 11.04 -9.77
C SER A 53 6.72 11.10 -11.05
N VAL A 54 7.58 12.12 -11.22
CA VAL A 54 8.43 12.28 -12.41
C VAL A 54 9.75 11.51 -12.27
N SER A 55 10.33 11.44 -11.07
CA SER A 55 11.65 10.85 -10.82
C SER A 55 11.62 9.54 -10.01
N THR A 56 10.46 9.15 -9.47
CA THR A 56 10.37 8.00 -8.57
C THR A 56 10.57 6.65 -9.26
N HIS A 57 11.18 5.70 -8.55
CA HIS A 57 10.97 4.29 -8.79
C HIS A 57 9.57 3.88 -8.29
N HIS A 58 8.96 2.88 -8.94
CA HIS A 58 7.58 2.50 -8.65
C HIS A 58 7.49 1.39 -7.59
N TYR A 59 7.32 1.81 -6.34
CA TYR A 59 6.96 0.96 -5.21
C TYR A 59 5.57 1.38 -4.71
N CYS A 60 4.71 0.42 -4.41
CA CYS A 60 3.35 0.72 -4.01
C CYS A 60 3.36 1.54 -2.71
N ASP A 61 2.73 2.71 -2.75
CA ASP A 61 2.67 3.69 -1.67
C ASP A 61 4.01 4.25 -1.18
N VAL A 62 5.08 4.15 -1.97
CA VAL A 62 6.40 4.72 -1.61
C VAL A 62 6.98 5.51 -2.79
N PHE A 63 7.18 6.81 -2.60
CA PHE A 63 8.05 7.60 -3.47
C PHE A 63 9.51 7.40 -3.07
N THR A 64 10.39 7.25 -4.05
CA THR A 64 11.84 7.17 -3.83
C THR A 64 12.62 7.34 -5.12
N GLU A 65 13.76 8.04 -5.07
CA GLU A 65 14.69 8.18 -6.20
C GLU A 65 15.76 7.08 -6.25
N GLN A 66 15.74 6.14 -5.30
CA GLN A 66 16.72 5.07 -5.20
C GLN A 66 16.04 3.69 -5.25
N VAL A 67 16.75 2.72 -5.80
CA VAL A 67 16.32 1.31 -5.72
C VAL A 67 16.46 0.83 -4.28
N LEU A 68 15.41 0.21 -3.73
CA LEU A 68 15.40 -0.31 -2.37
C LEU A 68 16.21 -1.60 -2.28
N ALA A 69 16.83 -1.83 -1.12
CA ALA A 69 17.51 -3.09 -0.87
C ALA A 69 16.50 -4.27 -0.83
N HIS A 70 16.99 -5.47 -1.18
CA HIS A 70 16.17 -6.68 -1.16
C HIS A 70 15.71 -7.06 0.26
N LEU A 71 14.55 -7.70 0.35
CA LEU A 71 14.03 -8.23 1.60
C LEU A 71 14.80 -9.48 2.03
N ALA A 72 15.38 -9.44 3.23
CA ALA A 72 15.99 -10.61 3.86
C ALA A 72 14.94 -11.43 4.65
N GLU A 73 15.38 -12.24 5.62
CA GLU A 73 14.48 -12.95 6.56
C GLU A 73 13.97 -12.04 7.69
N LEU A 74 14.77 -11.05 8.08
CA LEU A 74 14.47 -10.09 9.15
C LEU A 74 14.81 -8.67 8.73
N ALA A 75 14.24 -7.71 9.44
CA ALA A 75 14.47 -6.29 9.26
C ALA A 75 14.52 -5.58 10.61
N TYR A 76 14.93 -4.31 10.56
CA TYR A 76 15.00 -3.41 11.69
C TYR A 76 14.10 -2.19 11.42
N VAL A 77 13.15 -1.94 12.29
CA VAL A 77 12.19 -0.82 12.15
C VAL A 77 12.53 0.24 13.18
N ARG A 78 12.85 1.44 12.70
CA ARG A 78 13.35 2.52 13.55
C ARG A 78 12.36 2.90 14.65
N LEU A 79 12.81 2.96 15.90
CA LEU A 79 12.04 3.45 17.04
C LEU A 79 12.39 4.92 17.35
N ASP A 80 13.68 5.21 17.48
CA ASP A 80 14.22 6.54 17.74
C ASP A 80 15.61 6.76 17.10
N VAL A 81 16.38 7.70 17.63
CA VAL A 81 17.69 8.09 17.08
C VAL A 81 18.74 6.99 17.22
N ASP A 82 18.65 6.14 18.25
CA ASP A 82 19.69 5.16 18.58
C ASP A 82 19.19 3.71 18.55
N THR A 83 17.88 3.49 18.41
CA THR A 83 17.26 2.17 18.54
C THR A 83 16.29 1.82 17.43
N ALA A 84 16.24 0.53 17.12
CA ALA A 84 15.28 -0.08 16.21
C ALA A 84 14.75 -1.40 16.78
N GLU A 85 13.51 -1.76 16.43
CA GLU A 85 12.95 -3.07 16.73
C GLU A 85 13.40 -4.05 15.64
N LYS A 86 13.92 -5.21 16.06
CA LYS A 86 14.22 -6.33 15.18
C LYS A 86 12.99 -7.21 15.00
N VAL A 87 12.58 -7.39 13.75
CA VAL A 87 11.35 -8.12 13.39
C VAL A 87 11.62 -9.12 12.27
N PHE A 88 10.90 -10.24 12.28
CA PHE A 88 10.91 -11.19 11.16
C PHE A 88 9.93 -10.74 10.08
N LEU A 89 10.32 -10.94 8.81
CA LEU A 89 9.45 -10.72 7.67
C LEU A 89 8.62 -11.98 7.40
N ASN A 90 7.31 -11.82 7.44
CA ASN A 90 6.33 -12.86 7.15
C ASN A 90 5.82 -12.71 5.70
N ARG A 91 6.23 -13.65 4.83
CA ARG A 91 5.82 -13.72 3.42
C ARG A 91 4.51 -14.48 3.20
N THR A 92 4.03 -15.18 4.22
CA THR A 92 2.77 -15.94 4.20
C THR A 92 1.59 -15.03 4.50
N LYS A 93 1.70 -14.16 5.51
CA LYS A 93 0.68 -13.18 5.85
C LYS A 93 0.92 -11.91 5.05
N ARG A 94 0.07 -11.64 4.06
CA ARG A 94 0.20 -10.49 3.16
C ARG A 94 -0.91 -9.48 3.35
N ILE A 95 -0.60 -8.20 3.18
CA ILE A 95 -1.58 -7.11 3.16
C ILE A 95 -1.63 -6.54 1.75
N LEU A 96 -2.83 -6.36 1.22
CA LEU A 96 -3.04 -5.66 -0.04
C LEU A 96 -2.97 -4.16 0.22
N ILE A 97 -1.98 -3.51 -0.39
CA ILE A 97 -1.87 -2.06 -0.42
C ILE A 97 -2.11 -1.57 -1.84
N VAL A 98 -2.74 -0.41 -1.95
CA VAL A 98 -2.96 0.33 -3.20
C VAL A 98 -2.45 1.77 -3.07
N SER A 99 -2.03 2.37 -4.16
CA SER A 99 -1.65 3.79 -4.17
C SER A 99 -1.86 4.41 -5.55
N SER A 100 -2.05 5.72 -5.59
CA SER A 100 -2.02 6.48 -6.84
C SER A 100 -1.21 7.76 -6.67
N ASP A 101 -0.26 7.95 -7.58
CA ASP A 101 0.59 9.14 -7.70
C ASP A 101 0.08 10.12 -8.79
N GLY A 102 -1.07 9.83 -9.40
CA GLY A 102 -1.64 10.61 -10.50
C GLY A 102 -1.15 10.20 -11.90
N LYS A 103 -0.25 9.21 -11.99
CA LYS A 103 0.17 8.56 -13.26
C LYS A 103 -0.12 7.06 -13.22
N LEU A 104 0.28 6.40 -12.14
CA LEU A 104 0.12 4.97 -11.93
C LEU A 104 -0.74 4.69 -10.71
N ALA A 105 -1.77 3.86 -10.91
CA ALA A 105 -2.53 3.23 -9.84
C ALA A 105 -1.88 1.87 -9.50
N GLN A 106 -1.02 1.87 -8.50
CA GLN A 106 -0.22 0.71 -8.08
C GLN A 106 -0.96 -0.15 -7.05
N TRP A 107 -0.69 -1.44 -7.05
CA TRP A 107 -1.16 -2.39 -6.04
C TRP A 107 -0.08 -3.43 -5.71
N ARG A 108 -0.06 -3.91 -4.46
CA ARG A 108 0.90 -4.91 -4.00
C ARG A 108 0.31 -5.77 -2.90
N CYS A 109 0.45 -7.09 -3.03
CA CYS A 109 0.26 -8.06 -1.95
C CYS A 109 1.55 -8.10 -1.10
N ALA A 110 1.73 -7.10 -0.25
CA ALA A 110 2.96 -6.87 0.48
C ALA A 110 3.15 -7.90 1.61
N PRO A 111 4.35 -8.47 1.79
CA PRO A 111 4.69 -9.21 3.00
C PRO A 111 4.57 -8.30 4.24
N THR A 112 4.54 -8.90 5.42
CA THR A 112 4.31 -8.17 6.67
C THR A 112 5.41 -8.38 7.69
N PHE A 113 5.49 -7.50 8.69
CA PHE A 113 6.04 -7.84 9.99
C PHE A 113 4.97 -7.59 11.06
N GLU A 114 5.10 -8.25 12.21
CA GLU A 114 4.21 -8.06 13.35
C GLU A 114 4.92 -7.26 14.44
N SER A 115 4.26 -6.21 14.96
CA SER A 115 4.78 -5.44 16.08
C SER A 115 3.64 -4.87 16.93
N ALA A 116 3.87 -4.80 18.24
CA ALA A 116 3.00 -4.12 19.19
C ALA A 116 3.36 -2.62 19.36
N ASN A 117 4.44 -2.15 18.73
CA ASN A 117 4.73 -0.72 18.64
C ASN A 117 3.78 -0.06 17.65
N ASN A 118 3.39 1.19 17.92
CA ASN A 118 2.56 1.99 17.04
C ASN A 118 3.44 2.91 16.19
N TYR A 119 3.96 2.39 15.08
CA TYR A 119 4.75 3.18 14.13
C TYR A 119 3.92 4.25 13.42
N ILE A 120 4.56 5.39 13.14
CA ILE A 120 4.03 6.40 12.22
C ILE A 120 4.33 6.02 10.77
N ALA A 121 3.54 6.55 9.82
CA ALA A 121 3.85 6.44 8.40
C ALA A 121 5.26 6.97 8.09
N GLY A 122 5.96 6.30 7.19
CA GLY A 122 7.30 6.65 6.75
C GLY A 122 8.44 6.23 7.69
N ALA A 123 8.15 5.56 8.80
CA ALA A 123 9.19 5.00 9.67
C ALA A 123 10.10 4.04 8.86
N PRO A 124 11.44 4.22 8.87
CA PRO A 124 12.33 3.39 8.07
C PRO A 124 12.35 1.93 8.49
N ILE A 125 12.40 1.06 7.48
CA ILE A 125 12.64 -0.36 7.61
C ILE A 125 13.98 -0.64 6.91
N VAL A 126 14.97 -1.10 7.66
CA VAL A 126 16.34 -1.34 7.16
C VAL A 126 16.76 -2.79 7.36
N ASN A 127 17.73 -3.26 6.59
CA ASN A 127 18.37 -4.57 6.82
C ASN A 127 19.47 -4.47 7.89
N LYS A 128 20.15 -5.59 8.18
CA LYS A 128 21.25 -5.66 9.17
C LYS A 128 22.41 -4.72 8.88
N ASP A 129 22.62 -4.36 7.61
CA ASP A 129 23.71 -3.51 7.14
C ASP A 129 23.29 -2.02 7.14
N GLY A 130 22.08 -1.70 7.62
CA GLY A 130 21.53 -0.34 7.66
C GLY A 130 21.00 0.15 6.30
N SER A 131 20.98 -0.69 5.27
CA SER A 131 20.42 -0.34 3.96
C SER A 131 18.89 -0.34 4.01
N ILE A 132 18.27 0.68 3.42
CA ILE A 132 16.82 0.86 3.44
C ILE A 132 16.15 -0.19 2.54
N VAL A 133 15.30 -1.03 3.14
CA VAL A 133 14.51 -2.04 2.42
C VAL A 133 13.09 -1.56 2.15
N SER A 134 12.54 -0.69 2.99
CA SER A 134 11.20 -0.10 2.82
C SER A 134 10.96 1.02 3.86
N ILE A 135 9.75 1.56 3.88
CA ILE A 135 9.21 2.41 4.94
C ILE A 135 7.84 1.88 5.36
N VAL A 136 7.43 2.18 6.60
CA VAL A 136 6.09 1.87 7.07
C VAL A 136 5.04 2.65 6.27
N THR A 137 4.07 1.95 5.68
CA THR A 137 2.98 2.54 4.89
C THR A 137 1.63 2.35 5.57
N ALA A 138 1.15 1.11 5.57
CA ALA A 138 -0.15 0.71 6.10
C ALA A 138 -0.03 -0.49 7.03
N LYS A 139 -1.08 -0.72 7.83
CA LYS A 139 -1.18 -1.89 8.72
C LYS A 139 -2.59 -2.46 8.78
N ARG A 140 -2.71 -3.72 9.21
CA ARG A 140 -3.97 -4.35 9.65
C ARG A 140 -3.74 -4.99 11.02
N GLY A 141 -4.40 -4.44 12.04
CA GLY A 141 -4.08 -4.78 13.43
C GLY A 141 -2.61 -4.47 13.76
N ASN A 142 -1.87 -5.49 14.19
CA ASN A 142 -0.42 -5.40 14.49
C ASN A 142 0.48 -5.79 13.31
N HIS A 143 -0.09 -6.08 12.14
CA HIS A 143 0.67 -6.46 10.95
C HIS A 143 0.91 -5.25 10.06
N TYR A 144 2.17 -4.90 9.86
CA TYR A 144 2.60 -3.78 9.05
C TYR A 144 3.03 -4.26 7.67
N ALA A 145 2.55 -3.62 6.61
CA ALA A 145 2.93 -3.92 5.24
C ALA A 145 4.36 -3.46 4.96
N VAL A 146 5.13 -4.29 4.24
CA VAL A 146 6.48 -3.97 3.77
C VAL A 146 6.45 -3.88 2.25
N SER A 147 6.29 -2.66 1.74
CA SER A 147 6.26 -2.41 0.30
C SER A 147 7.65 -2.54 -0.30
N ASN A 148 7.83 -3.49 -1.21
CA ASN A 148 9.07 -3.74 -1.95
C ASN A 148 8.70 -4.31 -3.34
N ALA A 149 9.68 -4.60 -4.18
CA ALA A 149 9.50 -5.22 -5.49
C ALA A 149 9.12 -6.70 -5.40
N GLU A 150 9.40 -7.39 -4.28
CA GLU A 150 9.05 -8.79 -4.06
C GLU A 150 7.53 -8.99 -3.89
N GLY A 151 7.00 -10.09 -4.41
CA GLY A 151 5.61 -10.53 -4.23
C GLY A 151 4.69 -10.15 -5.39
N GLU A 152 3.45 -10.62 -5.34
CA GLU A 152 2.44 -10.33 -6.35
C GLU A 152 2.03 -8.85 -6.28
N GLY A 153 1.96 -8.19 -7.44
CA GLY A 153 1.59 -6.78 -7.54
C GLY A 153 1.76 -6.27 -8.96
N GLY A 154 1.29 -5.06 -9.19
CA GLY A 154 1.33 -4.42 -10.50
C GLY A 154 0.84 -2.98 -10.43
N TYR A 155 0.57 -2.40 -11.58
CA TYR A 155 0.03 -1.06 -11.68
C TYR A 155 -0.83 -0.91 -12.93
N PHE A 156 -1.74 0.07 -12.90
CA PHE A 156 -2.47 0.53 -14.06
C PHE A 156 -2.01 1.94 -14.44
N ASP A 157 -1.82 2.18 -15.73
CA ASP A 157 -1.56 3.50 -16.28
C ASP A 157 -2.88 4.30 -16.31
N THR A 158 -3.07 5.14 -15.30
CA THR A 158 -4.26 5.97 -15.14
C THR A 158 -4.02 7.08 -14.12
N SER A 159 -4.56 8.25 -14.40
CA SER A 159 -4.58 9.38 -13.47
C SER A 159 -5.71 9.30 -12.44
N ARG A 160 -6.64 8.34 -12.57
CA ARG A 160 -7.72 8.15 -11.60
C ARG A 160 -7.19 7.57 -10.28
N PRO A 161 -7.68 8.04 -9.12
CA PRO A 161 -7.40 7.40 -7.84
C PRO A 161 -8.10 6.03 -7.75
N TRP A 162 -7.66 5.20 -6.80
CA TRP A 162 -8.35 3.95 -6.47
C TRP A 162 -9.73 4.22 -5.86
N GLU A 163 -10.70 3.46 -6.33
CA GLU A 163 -12.01 3.36 -5.67
C GLU A 163 -12.09 2.04 -4.91
N ILE A 164 -12.55 2.10 -3.66
CA ILE A 164 -12.65 0.94 -2.78
C ILE A 164 -14.12 0.55 -2.67
N ILE A 165 -14.44 -0.67 -3.11
CA ILE A 165 -15.81 -1.20 -3.15
C ILE A 165 -15.92 -2.36 -2.16
N ASP A 166 -16.84 -2.27 -1.20
CA ASP A 166 -17.15 -3.34 -0.27
C ASP A 166 -18.33 -4.17 -0.78
N THR A 167 -18.07 -5.44 -1.07
CA THR A 167 -19.08 -6.34 -1.66
C THR A 167 -19.69 -7.31 -0.66
N GLY A 168 -19.20 -7.34 0.58
CA GLY A 168 -19.63 -8.30 1.60
C GLY A 168 -19.57 -9.73 1.10
N ASP A 169 -20.70 -10.43 1.15
CA ASP A 169 -20.85 -11.83 0.73
C ASP A 169 -21.31 -11.99 -0.73
N ALA A 170 -21.31 -10.91 -1.54
CA ALA A 170 -21.77 -10.98 -2.91
C ALA A 170 -20.93 -11.94 -3.76
N LYS A 171 -21.60 -12.91 -4.38
CA LYS A 171 -20.96 -13.95 -5.22
C LYS A 171 -20.62 -13.44 -6.62
N PHE A 172 -21.52 -12.66 -7.21
CA PHE A 172 -21.40 -12.17 -8.58
C PHE A 172 -21.05 -10.68 -8.55
N VAL A 173 -19.85 -10.35 -9.02
CA VAL A 173 -19.33 -8.99 -9.04
C VAL A 173 -18.75 -8.71 -10.41
N TYR A 174 -19.09 -7.54 -10.95
CA TYR A 174 -18.53 -7.03 -12.19
C TYR A 174 -18.34 -5.53 -12.05
N ALA A 175 -17.13 -5.04 -12.31
CA ALA A 175 -16.75 -3.65 -12.07
C ALA A 175 -17.10 -3.22 -10.62
N ASP A 176 -17.86 -2.14 -10.48
CA ASP A 176 -18.33 -1.55 -9.22
C ASP A 176 -19.73 -2.05 -8.81
N LYS A 177 -20.23 -3.13 -9.42
CA LYS A 177 -21.59 -3.65 -9.20
C LYS A 177 -21.61 -5.08 -8.70
N THR A 178 -22.64 -5.38 -7.92
CA THR A 178 -22.98 -6.71 -7.43
C THR A 178 -24.31 -7.18 -8.03
N PHE A 179 -24.47 -8.49 -8.18
CA PHE A 179 -25.64 -9.11 -8.80
C PHE A 179 -26.11 -10.30 -7.97
N SER A 180 -27.43 -10.55 -7.96
CA SER A 180 -28.01 -11.66 -7.19
C SER A 180 -27.82 -12.98 -7.93
N THR A 181 -27.88 -12.94 -9.26
CA THR A 181 -27.73 -14.11 -10.15
C THR A 181 -26.67 -13.88 -11.22
N ARG A 182 -26.23 -14.98 -11.84
CA ARG A 182 -25.27 -14.92 -12.95
C ARG A 182 -25.94 -14.40 -14.22
N GLU A 183 -27.22 -14.68 -14.38
CA GLU A 183 -28.05 -14.27 -15.52
C GLU A 183 -28.20 -12.75 -15.54
N GLU A 184 -28.54 -12.12 -14.40
CA GLU A 184 -28.58 -10.65 -14.24
C GLU A 184 -27.25 -10.00 -14.61
N LEU A 185 -26.12 -10.57 -14.15
CA LEU A 185 -24.79 -10.10 -14.51
C LEU A 185 -24.57 -10.16 -16.02
N ARG A 186 -24.97 -11.24 -16.68
CA ARG A 186 -24.81 -11.40 -18.15
C ARG A 186 -25.68 -10.40 -18.91
N GLU A 187 -26.92 -10.19 -18.48
CA GLU A 187 -27.82 -9.20 -19.06
C GLU A 187 -27.23 -7.79 -18.95
N TYR A 188 -26.70 -7.44 -17.76
CA TYR A 188 -25.99 -6.19 -17.56
C TYR A 188 -24.79 -6.03 -18.49
N ILE A 189 -23.93 -7.05 -18.61
CA ILE A 189 -22.79 -6.98 -19.54
C ILE A 189 -23.24 -6.82 -20.99
N ASN A 190 -24.34 -7.46 -21.39
CA ASN A 190 -24.84 -7.37 -22.76
C ASN A 190 -25.46 -6.00 -23.08
N SER A 191 -25.95 -5.27 -22.07
CA SER A 191 -26.49 -3.92 -22.27
C SER A 191 -25.42 -2.83 -22.32
N LEU A 192 -24.20 -3.13 -21.88
CA LEU A 192 -23.09 -2.17 -21.93
C LEU A 192 -22.53 -2.02 -23.35
N PRO A 193 -22.18 -0.79 -23.78
CA PRO A 193 -21.42 -0.59 -25.01
C PRO A 193 -20.04 -1.27 -24.94
N PRO A 194 -19.35 -1.47 -26.08
CA PRO A 194 -17.96 -1.89 -26.10
C PRO A 194 -17.08 -0.97 -25.24
N ALA A 195 -16.00 -1.50 -24.68
CA ALA A 195 -15.10 -0.73 -23.83
C ALA A 195 -14.53 0.48 -24.61
N SER A 196 -14.57 1.67 -23.98
CA SER A 196 -13.94 2.88 -24.52
C SER A 196 -12.82 3.35 -23.59
N LEU A 197 -11.65 3.63 -24.16
CA LEU A 197 -10.50 4.23 -23.48
C LEU A 197 -10.36 5.73 -23.80
N SER A 198 -11.42 6.38 -24.28
CA SER A 198 -11.47 7.82 -24.51
C SER A 198 -11.30 8.65 -23.23
N SER A 199 -11.45 8.02 -22.07
CA SER A 199 -11.25 8.62 -20.76
C SER A 199 -10.39 7.68 -19.89
N PRO A 200 -9.58 8.21 -18.96
CA PRO A 200 -8.72 7.40 -18.11
C PRO A 200 -9.53 6.33 -17.33
N PRO A 201 -9.11 5.07 -17.36
CA PRO A 201 -9.86 3.98 -16.73
C PRO A 201 -9.81 4.10 -15.20
N ARG A 202 -10.84 3.57 -14.55
CA ARG A 202 -11.03 3.57 -13.09
C ARG A 202 -10.43 2.30 -12.47
N PRO A 203 -9.42 2.42 -11.59
CA PRO A 203 -8.89 1.30 -10.84
C PRO A 203 -9.74 1.01 -9.60
N LEU A 204 -10.18 -0.23 -9.44
CA LEU A 204 -11.05 -0.64 -8.34
C LEU A 204 -10.36 -1.67 -7.44
N LEU A 205 -10.39 -1.43 -6.14
CA LEU A 205 -10.13 -2.42 -5.11
C LEU A 205 -11.48 -2.93 -4.61
N ILE A 206 -11.79 -4.19 -4.91
CA ILE A 206 -13.03 -4.84 -4.49
C ILE A 206 -12.72 -5.70 -3.26
N ARG A 207 -13.23 -5.29 -2.10
CA ARG A 207 -13.10 -6.01 -0.82
C ARG A 207 -14.32 -6.90 -0.57
N GLY A 208 -14.11 -7.95 0.22
CA GLY A 208 -15.10 -8.98 0.54
C GLY A 208 -14.42 -10.33 0.73
N ASN A 209 -15.19 -11.42 0.73
CA ASN A 209 -14.66 -12.78 0.94
C ASN A 209 -13.64 -13.22 -0.12
N SER A 210 -13.72 -12.63 -1.32
CA SER A 210 -12.78 -12.87 -2.42
C SER A 210 -12.28 -11.51 -2.92
N PRO A 211 -11.20 -10.96 -2.34
CA PRO A 211 -10.67 -9.67 -2.75
C PRO A 211 -10.20 -9.70 -4.19
N ARG A 212 -10.44 -8.61 -4.93
CA ARG A 212 -10.09 -8.48 -6.34
C ARG A 212 -9.54 -7.09 -6.65
N VAL A 213 -8.71 -7.04 -7.67
CA VAL A 213 -8.31 -5.81 -8.34
C VAL A 213 -8.95 -5.79 -9.73
N ALA A 214 -9.60 -4.69 -10.09
CA ALA A 214 -10.22 -4.52 -11.39
C ALA A 214 -9.82 -3.19 -12.03
N LEU A 215 -9.88 -3.15 -13.36
CA LEU A 215 -9.77 -1.92 -14.14
C LEU A 215 -11.03 -1.80 -14.99
N VAL A 216 -11.67 -0.64 -14.95
CA VAL A 216 -12.99 -0.42 -15.56
C VAL A 216 -12.92 0.82 -16.44
N ALA A 217 -13.43 0.73 -17.66
CA ALA A 217 -13.61 1.89 -18.52
C ALA A 217 -14.68 2.84 -17.95
N GLU A 218 -14.66 4.11 -18.33
CA GLU A 218 -15.63 5.12 -17.85
C GLU A 218 -17.09 4.70 -18.12
N ASN A 219 -17.33 3.96 -19.20
CA ASN A 219 -18.65 3.44 -19.56
C ASN A 219 -19.09 2.20 -18.76
N GLY A 220 -18.36 1.80 -17.73
CA GLY A 220 -18.68 0.67 -16.85
C GLY A 220 -18.21 -0.69 -17.38
N ARG A 221 -17.61 -0.77 -18.57
CA ARG A 221 -17.08 -2.02 -19.12
C ARG A 221 -15.78 -2.39 -18.42
N GLN A 222 -15.74 -3.59 -17.82
CA GLN A 222 -14.56 -4.13 -17.18
C GLN A 222 -13.49 -4.49 -18.23
N LEU A 223 -12.27 -4.03 -17.99
CA LEU A 223 -11.08 -4.27 -18.81
C LEU A 223 -10.23 -5.40 -18.22
N VAL A 224 -10.05 -5.37 -16.89
CA VAL A 224 -9.22 -6.32 -16.14
C VAL A 224 -9.97 -6.75 -14.89
N HIS A 225 -9.80 -8.01 -14.49
CA HIS A 225 -10.33 -8.56 -13.24
C HIS A 225 -9.41 -9.65 -12.72
N ILE A 226 -8.78 -9.37 -11.57
CA ILE A 226 -7.77 -10.23 -10.95
C ILE A 226 -8.33 -10.71 -9.62
N TYR A 227 -8.46 -12.03 -9.47
CA TYR A 227 -8.78 -12.66 -8.19
C TYR A 227 -7.52 -12.77 -7.35
N LEU A 228 -7.58 -12.24 -6.14
CA LEU A 228 -6.47 -12.31 -5.19
C LEU A 228 -6.72 -13.44 -4.19
N SER A 229 -5.64 -14.12 -3.79
CA SER A 229 -5.70 -15.22 -2.83
C SER A 229 -4.66 -15.05 -1.73
N GLY A 230 -5.00 -15.46 -0.51
CA GLY A 230 -4.08 -15.41 0.64
C GLY A 230 -3.65 -14.00 1.06
N VAL A 231 -4.44 -12.97 0.75
CA VAL A 231 -4.14 -11.58 1.07
C VAL A 231 -5.21 -10.94 1.94
N LEU A 232 -4.79 -10.12 2.90
CA LEU A 232 -5.66 -9.33 3.76
C LEU A 232 -5.94 -7.98 3.07
N ALA A 233 -7.20 -7.71 2.73
CA ALA A 233 -7.61 -6.50 2.00
C ALA A 233 -8.60 -5.62 2.78
N ASP A 234 -9.17 -6.16 3.86
CA ASP A 234 -10.08 -5.51 4.80
C ASP A 234 -9.30 -4.84 5.96
N ASP A 235 -9.88 -3.78 6.54
CA ASP A 235 -9.34 -3.08 7.71
C ASP A 235 -7.87 -2.64 7.61
N VAL A 236 -7.41 -2.38 6.39
CA VAL A 236 -6.07 -1.83 6.11
C VAL A 236 -6.09 -0.33 6.39
N GLN A 237 -5.26 0.09 7.34
CA GLN A 237 -5.13 1.47 7.79
C GLN A 237 -3.84 2.08 7.24
N TYR A 238 -3.96 3.11 6.41
CA TYR A 238 -2.85 3.99 6.02
C TYR A 238 -2.57 4.96 7.17
N LEU A 239 -1.31 5.00 7.62
CA LEU A 239 -0.91 5.56 8.91
C LEU A 239 -0.67 7.09 8.90
#